data_AF-A0A519UXS6-F1
#
_entry.id   AF-A0A519UXS6-F1
#
_cell.length_a   1.000
_cell.length_b   1.000
_cell.length_c   1.000
_cell.angle_alpha   90.00
_cell.angle_beta   90.00
_cell.angle_gamma   90.00
#
_symmetry.space_group_name_H-M   'P 1'
#
loop_
_entity.id
_entity.type
_entity.pdbx_description
1 polymer ?
#
loop_
_entity_poly.entity_id
_entity_poly.type
_entity_poly.pdbx_seq_one_letter_code
_entity_poly.pdbx_strand_id
1 'polypeptide(L)'
;MKQSIQITGILAIILVSFSACRNEEKPKEKPVDTVVLKTDTVNTNKLETPLPTFPTMANKIENLIPKDYEIDLEADGDLNNDGVADKVIVLIKTTDTTALRPTLVLLKQAEAYSVDAISYLVFDPKFREDGFKNYDYEEVSIDSGKLVVTKQATGPAGSIESTFKYIKNDLVLT
;
A
#
# COMPACT_ATOMS: atom_id res chain seq x y z
N MET A 1 -8.92 -11.37 83.13
CA MET A 1 -10.13 -12.02 83.67
C MET A 1 -10.79 -12.83 82.56
N LYS A 2 -11.08 -14.11 82.81
CA LYS A 2 -11.84 -15.02 81.94
C LYS A 2 -13.35 -14.73 82.08
N GLN A 3 -14.11 -14.90 81.00
CA GLN A 3 -15.49 -15.46 80.92
C GLN A 3 -15.83 -15.57 79.41
N SER A 4 -15.73 -16.74 78.78
CA SER A 4 -16.71 -17.85 78.67
C SER A 4 -18.03 -17.51 77.93
N ILE A 5 -18.06 -17.84 76.63
CA ILE A 5 -19.06 -18.60 75.86
C ILE A 5 -20.55 -18.34 76.15
N GLN A 6 -21.35 -18.08 75.09
CA GLN A 6 -22.50 -18.92 74.71
C GLN A 6 -22.88 -18.73 73.23
N ILE A 7 -22.81 -19.86 72.50
CA ILE A 7 -23.34 -20.08 71.16
C ILE A 7 -24.82 -20.41 71.32
N THR A 8 -25.73 -19.58 70.82
CA THR A 8 -27.12 -19.98 70.62
C THR A 8 -27.71 -19.22 69.44
N GLY A 9 -28.34 -19.93 68.50
CA GLY A 9 -29.31 -19.33 67.59
C GLY A 9 -28.84 -19.15 66.15
N ILE A 10 -28.62 -20.28 65.47
CA ILE A 10 -28.81 -20.39 64.01
C ILE A 10 -30.22 -19.87 63.66
N LEU A 11 -30.35 -19.31 62.44
CA LEU A 11 -31.60 -19.10 61.71
C LEU A 11 -32.35 -17.79 61.99
N ALA A 12 -32.02 -16.74 61.23
CA ALA A 12 -33.01 -15.95 60.50
C ALA A 12 -32.31 -14.88 59.66
N ILE A 13 -32.93 -14.53 58.53
CA ILE A 13 -32.65 -13.35 57.70
C ILE A 13 -31.57 -13.59 56.62
N ILE A 14 -31.86 -14.56 55.76
CA ILE A 14 -31.85 -14.32 54.32
C ILE A 14 -32.84 -13.17 54.05
N LEU A 15 -32.39 -12.12 53.34
CA LEU A 15 -33.13 -11.05 52.64
C LEU A 15 -32.50 -9.67 52.90
N VAL A 16 -31.44 -9.35 52.15
CA VAL A 16 -31.16 -7.96 51.78
C VAL A 16 -30.93 -7.92 50.27
N SER A 17 -32.03 -8.06 49.56
CA SER A 17 -32.16 -7.73 48.15
C SER A 17 -32.45 -6.22 48.04
N PHE A 18 -31.67 -5.54 47.19
CA PHE A 18 -31.98 -4.32 46.46
C PHE A 18 -32.53 -3.09 47.23
N SER A 19 -31.72 -2.02 47.26
CA SER A 19 -32.17 -0.68 46.85
C SER A 19 -30.97 0.28 46.75
N ALA A 20 -30.15 0.10 45.72
CA ALA A 20 -29.39 1.22 45.17
C ALA A 20 -30.22 1.80 44.01
N CYS A 21 -31.11 2.74 44.32
CA CYS A 21 -31.76 3.55 43.29
C CYS A 21 -30.72 4.53 42.74
N ARG A 22 -30.09 4.16 41.62
CA ARG A 22 -29.42 5.14 40.76
C ARG A 22 -30.42 5.54 39.68
N ASN A 23 -30.70 6.84 39.61
CA ASN A 23 -31.52 7.44 38.57
C ASN A 23 -30.86 7.15 37.21
N GLU A 24 -31.42 6.20 36.47
CA GLU A 24 -31.13 6.04 35.05
C GLU A 24 -32.25 6.72 34.27
N GLU A 25 -32.00 7.95 33.83
CA GLU A 25 -32.74 8.49 32.71
C GLU A 25 -32.41 7.60 31.49
N LYS A 26 -33.40 6.83 31.03
CA LYS A 26 -33.28 6.07 29.80
C LYS A 26 -32.97 7.03 28.65
N PRO A 27 -31.87 6.86 27.90
CA PRO A 27 -31.68 7.59 26.66
C PRO A 27 -32.84 7.25 25.73
N LYS A 28 -33.59 8.25 25.28
CA LYS A 28 -34.57 8.08 24.22
C LYS A 28 -33.82 7.61 22.97
N GLU A 29 -34.13 6.41 22.49
CA GLU A 29 -33.64 5.93 21.20
C GLU A 29 -34.03 6.95 20.13
N LYS A 30 -33.02 7.53 19.49
CA LYS A 30 -33.21 8.26 18.23
C LYS A 30 -33.44 7.21 17.14
N PRO A 31 -34.38 7.42 16.20
CA PRO A 31 -34.52 6.52 15.07
C PRO A 31 -33.19 6.48 14.32
N VAL A 32 -32.72 5.25 14.07
CA VAL A 32 -31.54 4.98 13.25
C VAL A 32 -31.88 5.42 11.83
N ASP A 33 -31.35 6.56 11.40
CA ASP A 33 -31.28 6.91 9.99
C ASP A 33 -30.37 5.86 9.33
N THR A 34 -31.00 4.85 8.73
CA THR A 34 -30.32 3.89 7.88
C THR A 34 -29.99 4.62 6.59
N VAL A 35 -28.86 5.33 6.57
CA VAL A 35 -28.27 5.77 5.31
C VAL A 35 -27.91 4.50 4.56
N VAL A 36 -28.67 4.20 3.50
CA VAL A 36 -28.29 3.20 2.51
C VAL A 36 -26.97 3.69 1.93
N LEU A 37 -25.85 3.15 2.42
CA LEU A 37 -24.58 3.28 1.74
C LEU A 37 -24.80 2.62 0.38
N LYS A 38 -24.88 3.44 -0.67
CA LYS A 38 -24.60 2.92 -2.00
C LYS A 38 -23.20 2.36 -1.90
N THR A 39 -23.07 1.05 -2.07
CA THR A 39 -21.79 0.44 -2.35
C THR A 39 -21.29 1.13 -3.62
N ASP A 40 -20.32 2.02 -3.47
CA ASP A 40 -19.54 2.50 -4.61
C ASP A 40 -18.90 1.26 -5.19
N THR A 41 -19.57 0.73 -6.22
CA THR A 41 -19.01 -0.31 -7.05
C THR A 41 -18.03 0.44 -7.93
N VAL A 42 -16.84 0.72 -7.39
CA VAL A 42 -15.70 1.10 -8.22
C VAL A 42 -15.61 0.00 -9.25
N ASN A 43 -15.83 0.38 -10.50
CA ASN A 43 -15.84 -0.52 -11.63
C ASN A 43 -14.39 -0.98 -11.83
N THR A 44 -13.98 -2.01 -11.11
CA THR A 44 -12.60 -2.54 -11.07
C THR A 44 -12.20 -3.27 -12.35
N ASN A 45 -13.09 -3.34 -13.34
CA ASN A 45 -12.88 -4.07 -14.57
C ASN A 45 -13.01 -3.12 -15.76
N LYS A 46 -11.90 -2.46 -16.11
CA LYS A 46 -11.36 -2.30 -17.47
C LYS A 46 -10.35 -1.15 -17.44
N LEU A 47 -9.06 -1.47 -17.53
CA LEU A 47 -8.14 -0.50 -18.09
C LEU A 47 -8.69 -0.16 -19.48
N GLU A 48 -9.15 1.09 -19.66
CA GLU A 48 -9.73 1.51 -20.94
C GLU A 48 -8.70 1.40 -22.08
N THR A 49 -7.42 1.43 -21.71
CA THR A 49 -6.27 1.23 -22.57
C THR A 49 -5.58 -0.11 -22.29
N PRO A 50 -5.23 -0.89 -23.33
CA PRO A 50 -4.44 -2.10 -23.15
C PRO A 50 -3.05 -1.75 -22.60
N LEU A 51 -2.56 -2.58 -21.69
CA LEU A 51 -1.20 -2.47 -21.17
C LEU A 51 -0.17 -2.73 -22.28
N PRO A 52 0.98 -2.03 -22.27
CA PRO A 52 2.04 -2.27 -23.25
C PRO A 52 2.64 -3.68 -23.09
N THR A 53 3.10 -4.23 -24.21
CA THR A 53 3.93 -5.44 -24.21
C THR A 53 5.40 -5.06 -24.25
N PHE A 54 6.21 -5.72 -23.45
CA PHE A 54 7.66 -5.48 -23.39
C PHE A 54 8.44 -6.65 -24.01
N PRO A 55 9.51 -6.37 -24.77
CA PRO A 55 10.50 -7.39 -25.10
C PRO A 55 11.07 -8.03 -23.82
N THR A 56 11.37 -9.32 -23.86
CA THR A 56 11.84 -10.05 -22.67
C THR A 56 13.32 -9.84 -22.39
N MET A 57 14.13 -9.50 -23.41
CA MET A 57 15.58 -9.35 -23.27
C MET A 57 16.17 -8.47 -24.37
N ALA A 58 17.19 -7.69 -24.04
CA ALA A 58 18.01 -6.96 -25.00
C ALA A 58 19.38 -6.56 -24.42
N ASN A 59 20.36 -6.32 -25.30
CA ASN A 59 21.68 -5.81 -24.91
C ASN A 59 21.67 -4.33 -24.50
N LYS A 60 20.64 -3.59 -24.92
CA LYS A 60 20.44 -2.17 -24.66
C LYS A 60 19.07 -1.98 -24.04
N ILE A 61 18.99 -1.22 -22.95
CA ILE A 61 17.75 -1.01 -22.20
C ILE A 61 16.71 -0.29 -23.07
N GLU A 62 17.15 0.62 -23.94
CA GLU A 62 16.27 1.37 -24.85
C GLU A 62 15.51 0.45 -25.80
N ASN A 63 16.06 -0.73 -26.10
CA ASN A 63 15.39 -1.74 -26.94
C ASN A 63 14.34 -2.56 -26.18
N LEU A 64 14.25 -2.42 -24.85
CA LEU A 64 13.20 -3.00 -24.02
C LEU A 64 12.00 -2.06 -23.86
N ILE A 65 12.11 -0.80 -24.30
CA ILE A 65 11.12 0.25 -24.06
C ILE A 65 10.25 0.44 -25.32
N PRO A 66 8.91 0.36 -25.22
CA PRO A 66 8.02 0.66 -26.33
C PRO A 66 8.17 2.12 -26.79
N LYS A 67 7.91 2.39 -28.07
CA LYS A 67 8.17 3.71 -28.70
C LYS A 67 7.43 4.89 -28.06
N ASP A 68 6.28 4.64 -27.45
CA ASP A 68 5.43 5.64 -26.81
C ASP A 68 5.69 5.78 -25.30
N TYR A 69 6.83 5.24 -24.82
CA TYR A 69 7.26 5.33 -23.44
C TYR A 69 8.68 5.90 -23.34
N GLU A 70 8.94 6.59 -22.22
CA GLU A 70 10.26 7.09 -21.82
C GLU A 70 10.56 6.67 -20.38
N ILE A 71 11.85 6.62 -20.01
CA ILE A 71 12.27 6.40 -18.63
C ILE A 71 12.02 7.70 -17.84
N ASP A 72 11.18 7.63 -16.81
CA ASP A 72 10.93 8.74 -15.89
C ASP A 72 11.81 8.65 -14.65
N LEU A 73 12.00 7.45 -14.11
CA LEU A 73 12.88 7.19 -12.97
C LEU A 73 13.71 5.93 -13.21
N GLU A 74 14.91 5.87 -12.65
CA GLU A 74 15.74 4.68 -12.67
C GLU A 74 16.54 4.51 -11.37
N ALA A 75 16.84 3.26 -11.04
CA ALA A 75 17.73 2.87 -9.95
C ALA A 75 18.64 1.73 -10.39
N ASP A 76 19.87 1.73 -9.90
CA ASP A 76 20.85 0.66 -10.08
C ASP A 76 21.21 0.07 -8.72
N GLY A 77 21.36 -1.25 -8.63
CA GLY A 77 21.73 -1.94 -7.40
C GLY A 77 21.42 -3.42 -7.44
N ASP A 78 21.99 -4.19 -6.51
CA ASP A 78 21.76 -5.63 -6.40
C ASP A 78 20.41 -5.89 -5.73
N LEU A 79 19.36 -6.07 -6.54
CA LEU A 79 17.98 -6.20 -6.05
C LEU A 79 17.68 -7.65 -5.64
N ASN A 80 18.20 -8.62 -6.39
CA ASN A 80 17.96 -10.04 -6.14
C ASN A 80 19.00 -10.68 -5.18
N ASN A 81 20.02 -9.92 -4.75
CA ASN A 81 21.13 -10.34 -3.89
C ASN A 81 22.03 -11.44 -4.50
N ASP A 82 22.24 -11.40 -5.82
CA ASP A 82 23.14 -12.33 -6.51
C ASP A 82 24.58 -11.79 -6.67
N GLY A 83 24.84 -10.57 -6.20
CA GLY A 83 26.13 -9.89 -6.29
C GLY A 83 26.35 -9.13 -7.60
N VAL A 84 25.36 -9.08 -8.49
CA VAL A 84 25.37 -8.31 -9.74
C VAL A 84 24.41 -7.13 -9.60
N ALA A 85 24.82 -5.96 -10.12
CA ALA A 85 23.93 -4.82 -10.15
C ALA A 85 22.81 -5.02 -11.19
N ASP A 86 21.57 -4.98 -10.69
CA ASP A 86 20.35 -4.93 -11.49
C ASP A 86 19.94 -3.49 -11.75
N LYS A 87 18.97 -3.30 -12.64
CA LYS A 87 18.34 -2.00 -12.88
C LYS A 87 16.84 -2.09 -12.67
N VAL A 88 16.26 -1.07 -12.04
CA VAL A 88 14.82 -0.85 -12.02
C VAL A 88 14.51 0.44 -12.76
N ILE A 89 13.59 0.40 -13.70
CA ILE A 89 13.14 1.59 -14.45
C ILE A 89 11.63 1.78 -14.30
N VAL A 90 11.22 3.03 -14.15
CA VAL A 90 9.81 3.44 -14.14
C VAL A 90 9.56 4.22 -15.42
N LEU A 91 8.59 3.77 -16.20
CA LEU A 91 8.29 4.39 -17.49
C LEU A 91 7.09 5.32 -17.39
N ILE A 92 7.12 6.38 -18.21
CA ILE A 92 5.97 7.25 -18.45
C ILE A 92 5.56 7.15 -19.92
N LYS A 93 4.25 7.10 -20.18
CA LYS A 93 3.72 7.12 -21.54
C LYS A 93 3.73 8.55 -22.06
N THR A 94 4.37 8.78 -23.20
CA THR A 94 4.58 10.13 -23.76
C THR A 94 3.31 10.72 -24.38
N THR A 95 2.37 9.85 -24.77
CA THR A 95 1.10 10.24 -25.41
C THR A 95 -0.05 10.43 -24.43
N ASP A 96 0.10 9.95 -23.19
CA ASP A 96 -0.90 10.06 -22.12
C ASP A 96 -0.19 9.97 -20.77
N THR A 97 0.03 11.11 -20.14
CA THR A 97 0.77 11.21 -18.88
C THR A 97 -0.08 10.85 -17.66
N THR A 98 -1.36 10.56 -17.86
CA THR A 98 -2.30 10.03 -16.86
C THR A 98 -2.38 8.49 -16.88
N ALA A 99 -1.69 7.84 -17.83
CA ALA A 99 -1.58 6.40 -17.88
C ALA A 99 -0.79 5.82 -16.68
N LEU A 100 -1.06 4.55 -16.38
CA LEU A 100 -0.27 3.79 -15.41
C LEU A 100 1.21 3.76 -15.82
N ARG A 101 2.09 3.82 -14.81
CA ARG A 101 3.53 3.83 -14.98
C ARG A 101 4.11 2.44 -14.70
N PRO A 102 4.46 1.67 -15.74
CA PRO A 102 5.07 0.37 -15.53
C PRO A 102 6.46 0.53 -14.90
N THR A 103 6.69 -0.21 -13.84
CA THR A 103 7.96 -0.37 -13.16
C THR A 103 8.55 -1.73 -13.53
N LEU A 104 9.67 -1.72 -14.25
CA LEU A 104 10.33 -2.92 -14.77
C LEU A 104 11.53 -3.25 -13.89
N VAL A 105 11.63 -4.52 -13.48
CA VAL A 105 12.86 -5.09 -12.90
C VAL A 105 13.66 -5.71 -14.04
N LEU A 106 14.87 -5.20 -14.23
CA LEU A 106 15.81 -5.63 -15.25
C LEU A 106 16.99 -6.35 -14.62
N LEU A 107 17.03 -7.67 -14.73
CA LEU A 107 18.15 -8.46 -14.23
C LEU A 107 19.28 -8.49 -15.25
N LYS A 108 20.51 -8.30 -14.78
CA LYS A 108 21.69 -8.33 -15.64
C LYS A 108 22.05 -9.79 -15.98
N GLN A 109 22.16 -10.11 -17.27
CA GLN A 109 22.57 -11.43 -17.75
C GLN A 109 23.70 -11.28 -18.77
N ALA A 110 24.94 -11.43 -18.30
CA ALA A 110 26.14 -11.12 -19.07
C ALA A 110 26.05 -9.71 -19.68
N GLU A 111 26.10 -9.56 -21.00
CA GLU A 111 26.00 -8.26 -21.68
C GLU A 111 24.56 -7.76 -21.88
N ALA A 112 23.55 -8.59 -21.57
CA ALA A 112 22.14 -8.27 -21.77
C ALA A 112 21.39 -7.97 -20.47
N TYR A 113 20.19 -7.41 -20.61
CA TYR A 113 19.20 -7.26 -19.56
C TYR A 113 17.95 -8.05 -19.91
N SER A 114 17.41 -8.78 -18.94
CA SER A 114 16.10 -9.44 -19.05
C SER A 114 15.04 -8.67 -18.27
N VAL A 115 13.87 -8.44 -18.87
CA VAL A 115 12.69 -7.94 -18.15
C VAL A 115 12.12 -9.08 -17.34
N ASP A 116 12.36 -9.05 -16.03
CA ASP A 116 12.05 -10.17 -15.16
C ASP A 116 10.75 -9.96 -14.37
N ALA A 117 10.44 -8.72 -13.99
CA ALA A 117 9.17 -8.34 -13.38
C ALA A 117 8.62 -7.06 -13.99
N ILE A 118 7.29 -6.92 -14.02
CA ILE A 118 6.59 -5.70 -14.44
C ILE A 118 5.49 -5.43 -13.43
N SER A 119 5.58 -4.31 -12.72
CA SER A 119 4.54 -3.88 -11.78
C SER A 119 3.95 -2.55 -12.21
N TYR A 120 2.62 -2.46 -12.12
CA TYR A 120 1.85 -1.23 -12.37
C TYR A 120 1.33 -0.60 -11.09
N LEU A 121 1.78 -1.09 -9.93
CA LEU A 121 1.28 -0.69 -8.61
C LEU A 121 2.32 0.08 -7.77
N VAL A 122 3.58 0.11 -8.22
CA VAL A 122 4.67 0.79 -7.49
C VAL A 122 4.51 2.32 -7.58
N PHE A 123 4.19 2.83 -8.77
CA PHE A 123 3.96 4.25 -9.02
C PHE A 123 2.57 4.49 -9.60
N ASP A 124 1.89 5.48 -9.02
CA ASP A 124 0.67 6.06 -9.56
C ASP A 124 0.95 6.79 -10.87
N PRO A 125 -0.07 7.12 -11.70
CA PRO A 125 0.11 8.04 -12.82
C PRO A 125 0.86 9.31 -12.41
N LYS A 126 1.73 9.82 -13.30
CA LYS A 126 2.56 10.98 -12.97
C LYS A 126 1.69 12.23 -12.76
N PHE A 127 0.67 12.37 -13.60
CA PHE A 127 -0.25 13.49 -13.58
C PHE A 127 -1.68 13.00 -13.36
N ARG A 128 -2.47 13.89 -12.76
CA ARG A 128 -3.91 13.76 -12.57
C ARG A 128 -4.64 14.26 -13.82
N GLU A 129 -5.95 14.00 -13.89
CA GLU A 129 -6.82 14.49 -14.98
C GLU A 129 -6.84 16.02 -15.11
N ASP A 130 -6.58 16.74 -14.01
CA ASP A 130 -6.48 18.20 -13.97
C ASP A 130 -5.13 18.74 -14.48
N GLY A 131 -4.21 17.85 -14.87
CA GLY A 131 -2.88 18.20 -15.41
C GLY A 131 -1.82 18.49 -14.34
N PHE A 132 -2.15 18.40 -13.05
CA PHE A 132 -1.18 18.56 -11.97
C PHE A 132 -0.49 17.23 -11.63
N LYS A 133 0.77 17.31 -11.18
CA LYS A 133 1.49 16.13 -10.67
C LYS A 133 0.86 15.64 -9.38
N ASN A 134 0.89 14.32 -9.16
CA ASN A 134 0.52 13.76 -7.86
C ASN A 134 1.54 14.08 -6.77
N TYR A 135 2.83 14.10 -7.15
CA TYR A 135 3.95 14.35 -6.25
C TYR A 135 4.91 15.38 -6.86
N ASP A 136 5.39 16.28 -6.01
CA ASP A 136 6.39 17.30 -6.36
C ASP A 136 7.77 16.67 -6.52
N TYR A 137 8.05 15.62 -5.73
CA TYR A 137 9.29 14.84 -5.76
C TYR A 137 8.99 13.34 -5.72
N GLU A 138 9.72 12.60 -6.53
CA GLU A 138 9.67 11.14 -6.60
C GLU A 138 11.09 10.61 -6.78
N GLU A 139 11.40 9.52 -6.10
CA GLU A 139 12.67 8.83 -6.19
C GLU A 139 12.45 7.32 -6.12
N VAL A 140 13.30 6.59 -6.81
CA VAL A 140 13.42 5.14 -6.70
C VAL A 140 14.88 4.81 -6.45
N SER A 141 15.14 3.90 -5.51
CA SER A 141 16.49 3.44 -5.19
C SER A 141 16.46 1.96 -4.82
N ILE A 142 17.62 1.31 -4.89
CA ILE A 142 17.79 -0.07 -4.41
C ILE A 142 18.66 0.00 -3.17
N ASP A 143 18.12 -0.45 -2.03
CA ASP A 143 18.84 -0.56 -0.78
C ASP A 143 18.71 -1.98 -0.22
N SER A 144 19.86 -2.64 -0.05
CA SER A 144 19.96 -3.94 0.63
C SER A 144 18.98 -4.99 0.10
N GLY A 145 18.90 -5.14 -1.24
CA GLY A 145 18.01 -6.10 -1.89
C GLY A 145 16.53 -5.71 -1.89
N LYS A 146 16.22 -4.43 -1.65
CA LYS A 146 14.84 -3.92 -1.67
C LYS A 146 14.75 -2.70 -2.56
N LEU A 147 13.62 -2.56 -3.24
CA LEU A 147 13.27 -1.35 -3.95
C LEU A 147 12.65 -0.36 -2.95
N VAL A 148 13.27 0.79 -2.79
CA VAL A 148 12.76 1.89 -1.95
C VAL A 148 12.20 2.96 -2.87
N VAL A 149 11.00 3.43 -2.55
CA VAL A 149 10.29 4.46 -3.30
C VAL A 149 9.93 5.59 -2.35
N THR A 150 10.40 6.79 -2.67
CA THR A 150 10.11 8.01 -1.92
C THR A 150 9.25 8.92 -2.78
N LYS A 151 8.13 9.38 -2.23
CA LYS A 151 7.21 10.30 -2.89
C LYS A 151 6.90 11.44 -1.95
N GLN A 152 6.94 12.68 -2.42
CA GLN A 152 6.63 13.86 -1.61
C GLN A 152 5.72 14.80 -2.36
N ALA A 153 4.68 15.27 -1.68
CA ALA A 153 3.75 16.28 -2.18
C ALA A 153 3.52 17.38 -1.14
N THR A 154 3.29 18.58 -1.62
CA THR A 154 2.87 19.71 -0.79
C THR A 154 1.42 19.51 -0.31
N GLY A 155 1.19 19.56 1.00
CA GLY A 155 -0.14 19.39 1.60
C GLY A 155 -0.25 18.14 2.47
N PRO A 156 -1.47 17.64 2.74
CA PRO A 156 -1.70 16.54 3.69
C PRO A 156 -1.02 15.22 3.33
N ALA A 157 -0.70 15.02 2.03
CA ALA A 157 -0.02 13.81 1.54
C ALA A 157 1.42 13.68 2.05
N GLY A 158 2.09 14.80 2.37
CA GLY A 158 3.42 14.81 2.98
C GLY A 158 4.46 14.00 2.21
N SER A 159 5.35 13.34 2.95
CA SER A 159 6.33 12.40 2.42
C SER A 159 5.88 10.96 2.71
N ILE A 160 5.89 10.12 1.68
CA ILE A 160 5.56 8.70 1.72
C ILE A 160 6.79 7.93 1.28
N GLU A 161 7.21 6.99 2.10
CA GLU A 161 8.23 6.01 1.76
C GLU A 161 7.56 4.63 1.68
N SER A 162 7.92 3.85 0.68
CA SER A 162 7.44 2.47 0.50
C SER A 162 8.59 1.57 0.12
N THR A 163 8.60 0.36 0.65
CA THR A 163 9.64 -0.62 0.40
C THR A 163 9.04 -1.87 -0.20
N PHE A 164 9.65 -2.36 -1.28
CA PHE A 164 9.23 -3.57 -1.97
C PHE A 164 10.36 -4.59 -1.98
N LYS A 165 10.00 -5.85 -1.76
CA LYS A 165 10.91 -6.98 -2.00
C LYS A 165 10.63 -7.57 -3.37
N TYR A 166 11.70 -7.85 -4.11
CA TYR A 166 11.62 -8.66 -5.30
C TYR A 166 11.51 -10.15 -4.91
N ILE A 167 10.42 -10.80 -5.33
CA ILE A 167 10.13 -12.21 -5.04
C ILE A 167 9.54 -12.84 -6.28
N LYS A 168 10.29 -13.76 -6.93
CA LYS A 168 9.81 -14.60 -8.05
C LYS A 168 9.06 -13.79 -9.11
N ASN A 169 9.75 -12.87 -9.78
CA ASN A 169 9.19 -12.09 -10.89
C ASN A 169 8.13 -11.06 -10.46
N ASP A 170 8.06 -10.70 -9.17
CA ASP A 170 7.11 -9.71 -8.66
C ASP A 170 7.75 -8.78 -7.61
N LEU A 171 7.19 -7.58 -7.46
CA LEU A 171 7.55 -6.58 -6.45
C LEU A 171 6.46 -6.55 -5.37
N VAL A 172 6.76 -7.09 -4.20
CA VAL A 172 5.82 -7.23 -3.08
C VAL A 172 6.10 -6.14 -2.05
N LEU A 173 5.08 -5.32 -1.75
CA LEU A 173 5.15 -4.31 -0.68
C LEU A 173 5.38 -4.98 0.69
N THR A 174 6.27 -4.42 1.52
CA THR A 174 6.65 -4.96 2.84
C THR A 174 6.65 -3.95 3.95
#